data_AF-T0ZPG1-F1
#
_entry.id   AF-T0ZPG1-F1
#
_cell.length_a   1.000
_cell.length_b   1.000
_cell.length_c   1.000
_cell.angle_alpha   90.00
_cell.angle_beta   90.00
_cell.angle_gamma   90.00
#
_symmetry.space_group_name_H-M   'P 1'
#
loop_
_entity.id
_entity.type
_entity.pdbx_description
1 polymer ?
#
loop_
_entity_poly.entity_id
_entity_poly.type
_entity_poly.pdbx_seq_one_letter_code
_entity_poly.pdbx_strand_id
1 'polypeptide(L)'
;FVAILQTEENNKRERDDVVRAQLDCLHASGNPARKAFLSEMLCLRFPREYPVLNKPVRAFLSENNFSAPRGASEGARYIDLAKKLRAALRANPDYPARNLAELDAMIWASAEEKKTK
;
A
#
# COMPACT_ATOMS: atom_id res chain seq x y z
N PHE A 1 -4.69 -15.51 2.97
CA PHE A 1 -3.93 -15.58 1.69
C PHE A 1 -4.75 -16.24 0.58
N VAL A 2 -5.25 -17.46 0.78
CA VAL A 2 -6.13 -18.16 -0.21
C VAL A 2 -7.31 -17.30 -0.66
N ALA A 3 -8.00 -16.62 0.26
CA ALA A 3 -9.12 -15.72 -0.07
C ALA A 3 -8.72 -14.51 -0.94
N ILE A 4 -7.49 -13.99 -0.81
CA ILE A 4 -6.99 -12.89 -1.66
C ILE A 4 -6.68 -13.42 -3.07
N LEU A 5 -6.16 -14.64 -3.20
CA LEU A 5 -5.85 -15.26 -4.49
C LEU A 5 -7.10 -15.57 -5.31
N GLN A 6 -8.25 -15.81 -4.66
CA GLN A 6 -9.53 -16.03 -5.33
C GLN A 6 -10.18 -14.74 -5.86
N THR A 7 -9.63 -13.56 -5.54
CA THR A 7 -10.23 -12.27 -5.95
C THR A 7 -9.92 -11.87 -7.39
N GLU A 8 -9.24 -12.69 -8.19
CA GLU A 8 -8.93 -12.33 -9.59
C GLU A 8 -10.18 -12.10 -10.43
N GLU A 9 -11.27 -12.80 -10.11
CA GLU A 9 -12.59 -12.63 -10.75
C GLU A 9 -13.44 -11.53 -10.09
N ASN A 10 -13.05 -11.04 -8.91
CA ASN A 10 -13.83 -10.07 -8.15
C ASN A 10 -13.55 -8.63 -8.59
N ASN A 11 -14.57 -7.78 -8.46
CA ASN A 11 -14.38 -6.35 -8.70
C ASN A 11 -13.45 -5.73 -7.64
N LYS A 12 -12.81 -4.62 -7.99
CA LYS A 12 -11.84 -3.92 -7.13
C LYS A 12 -12.34 -3.60 -5.71
N ARG A 13 -13.64 -3.34 -5.54
CA ARG A 13 -14.22 -2.97 -4.25
C ARG A 13 -14.27 -4.18 -3.31
N GLU A 14 -14.69 -5.32 -3.82
CA GLU A 14 -14.67 -6.59 -3.09
C GLU A 14 -13.23 -6.98 -2.70
N ARG A 15 -12.26 -6.73 -3.59
CA ARG A 15 -10.83 -6.95 -3.28
C ARG A 15 -10.36 -6.09 -2.11
N ASP A 16 -10.66 -4.79 -2.14
CA ASP A 16 -10.31 -3.86 -1.04
C ASP A 16 -10.92 -4.32 0.30
N ASP A 17 -12.15 -4.84 0.30
CA ASP A 17 -12.81 -5.35 1.50
C ASP A 17 -12.18 -6.64 2.04
N VAL A 18 -11.82 -7.58 1.15
CA VAL A 18 -11.11 -8.82 1.52
C VAL A 18 -9.73 -8.50 2.09
N VAL A 19 -8.98 -7.61 1.45
CA VAL A 19 -7.65 -7.18 1.92
C VAL A 19 -7.74 -6.51 3.28
N ARG A 20 -8.70 -5.59 3.47
CA ARG A 20 -8.97 -4.96 4.77
C ARG A 20 -9.24 -6.00 5.85
N ALA A 21 -10.19 -6.90 5.62
CA ALA A 21 -10.57 -7.93 6.58
C ALA A 21 -9.40 -8.85 6.93
N GLN A 22 -8.61 -9.27 5.94
CA GLN A 22 -7.43 -10.11 6.14
C GLN A 22 -6.36 -9.41 7.00
N LEU A 23 -6.10 -8.12 6.74
CA LEU A 23 -5.17 -7.31 7.52
C LEU A 23 -5.63 -7.16 8.97
N ASP A 24 -6.91 -6.87 9.19
CA ASP A 24 -7.49 -6.72 10.53
C ASP A 24 -7.46 -8.04 11.31
N CYS A 25 -7.73 -9.17 10.65
CA CYS A 25 -7.59 -10.49 11.26
C CYS A 25 -6.14 -10.80 11.67
N LEU A 26 -5.17 -10.47 10.81
CA LEU A 26 -3.76 -10.66 11.11
C LEU A 26 -3.24 -9.71 12.19
N HIS A 27 -3.83 -8.52 12.28
CA HIS A 27 -3.58 -7.58 13.37
C HIS A 27 -4.07 -8.16 14.70
N ALA A 28 -5.30 -8.67 14.74
CA ALA A 28 -5.89 -9.28 15.92
C ALA A 28 -5.09 -10.51 16.40
N SER A 29 -4.47 -11.26 15.49
CA SER A 29 -3.59 -12.39 15.84
C SER A 29 -2.14 -12.01 16.14
N GLY A 30 -1.81 -10.71 16.14
CA GLY A 30 -0.47 -10.22 16.45
C GLY A 30 0.59 -10.56 15.40
N ASN A 31 0.21 -11.04 14.21
CA ASN A 31 1.15 -11.57 13.23
C ASN A 31 2.05 -10.46 12.64
N PRO A 32 3.39 -10.52 12.79
CA PRO A 32 4.28 -9.45 12.32
C PRO A 32 4.40 -9.38 10.79
N ALA A 33 4.17 -10.48 10.06
CA ALA A 33 4.23 -10.53 8.60
C ALA A 33 3.07 -9.78 7.93
N ARG A 34 2.05 -9.35 8.69
CA ARG A 34 0.89 -8.60 8.20
C ARG A 34 1.24 -7.26 7.55
N LYS A 35 2.41 -6.69 7.86
CA LYS A 35 2.85 -5.38 7.36
C LYS A 35 3.64 -5.52 6.07
N ALA A 36 4.96 -5.63 6.16
CA ALA A 36 5.85 -5.60 5.00
C ALA A 36 5.55 -6.76 4.03
N PHE A 37 5.63 -8.00 4.51
CA PHE A 37 5.47 -9.19 3.67
C PHE A 37 4.11 -9.25 2.96
N LEU A 38 2.99 -9.07 3.67
CA LEU A 38 1.67 -9.07 3.02
C LEU A 38 1.53 -7.93 2.00
N SER A 39 2.01 -6.72 2.33
CA SER A 39 1.96 -5.58 1.40
C SER A 39 2.83 -5.79 0.16
N GLU A 40 3.97 -6.46 0.30
CA GLU A 40 4.85 -6.83 -0.82
C GLU A 40 4.15 -7.82 -1.76
N MET A 41 3.56 -8.88 -1.20
CA MET A 41 2.82 -9.86 -2.00
C MET A 41 1.60 -9.25 -2.71
N LEU A 42 0.90 -8.34 -2.05
CA LEU A 42 -0.20 -7.58 -2.66
C LEU A 42 0.28 -6.67 -3.79
N CYS A 43 1.42 -5.99 -3.61
CA CYS A 43 2.00 -5.12 -4.63
C CYS A 43 2.49 -5.91 -5.85
N LEU A 44 3.16 -7.06 -5.62
CA LEU A 44 3.59 -7.95 -6.70
C LEU A 44 2.41 -8.46 -7.53
N ARG A 45 1.30 -8.83 -6.87
CA ARG A 45 0.11 -9.35 -7.56
C ARG A 45 -0.73 -8.26 -8.21
N PHE A 46 -0.91 -7.12 -7.54
CA PHE A 46 -1.77 -6.01 -7.96
C PHE A 46 -1.01 -4.68 -7.90
N PRO A 47 -0.01 -4.47 -8.80
CA PRO A 47 0.92 -3.33 -8.73
C PRO A 47 0.26 -1.97 -8.93
N ARG A 48 -0.97 -1.94 -9.47
CA ARG A 48 -1.77 -0.72 -9.65
C ARG A 48 -2.68 -0.43 -8.47
N GLU A 49 -2.89 -1.40 -7.59
CA GLU A 49 -3.93 -1.36 -6.57
C GLU A 49 -3.39 -1.16 -5.16
N TYR A 50 -2.26 -1.80 -4.84
CA TYR A 50 -1.74 -1.85 -3.47
C TYR A 50 -0.26 -1.43 -3.40
N PRO A 51 0.11 -0.54 -2.45
CA PRO A 51 1.50 -0.14 -2.22
C PRO A 51 2.20 -1.07 -1.21
N VAL A 52 3.54 -1.03 -1.20
CA VAL A 52 4.35 -1.69 -0.17
C VAL A 52 4.42 -0.82 1.10
N LEU A 53 4.32 -1.43 2.29
CA LEU A 53 4.45 -0.75 3.59
C LEU A 53 5.86 -0.93 4.20
N ASN A 54 6.88 -0.55 3.44
CA ASN A 54 8.28 -0.57 3.88
C ASN A 54 8.68 0.73 4.61
N LYS A 55 9.94 0.80 5.07
CA LYS A 55 10.45 1.97 5.80
C LYS A 55 10.47 3.24 4.94
N PRO A 56 11.02 3.25 3.70
CA PRO A 56 11.03 4.45 2.86
C PRO A 56 9.63 5.01 2.56
N VAL A 57 8.65 4.15 2.25
CA VAL A 57 7.28 4.59 2.02
C VAL A 57 6.69 5.23 3.27
N ARG A 58 6.90 4.67 4.46
CA ARG A 58 6.41 5.29 5.70
C ARG A 58 7.02 6.67 5.95
N ALA A 59 8.32 6.82 5.68
CA ALA A 59 8.98 8.11 5.79
C ALA A 59 8.38 9.12 4.80
N PHE A 60 8.24 8.72 3.53
CA PHE A 60 7.61 9.52 2.49
C PHE A 60 6.19 9.96 2.85
N LEU A 61 5.38 9.05 3.40
CA LEU A 61 4.02 9.37 3.83
C LEU A 61 3.99 10.36 4.99
N SER A 62 4.92 10.23 5.94
CA SER A 62 5.06 11.18 7.05
C SER A 62 5.49 12.56 6.55
N GLU A 63 6.45 12.62 5.62
CA GLU A 63 6.94 13.88 5.03
C GLU A 63 5.82 14.62 4.27
N ASN A 64 4.94 13.88 3.60
CA ASN A 64 3.85 14.43 2.79
C ASN A 64 2.53 14.59 3.57
N ASN A 65 2.55 14.49 4.90
CA ASN A 65 1.38 14.61 5.78
C ASN A 65 0.22 13.67 5.40
N PHE A 66 0.52 12.48 4.86
CA PHE A 66 -0.48 11.46 4.61
C PHE A 66 -0.95 10.84 5.92
N SER A 67 -2.02 11.39 6.49
CA SER A 67 -2.68 10.82 7.66
C SER A 67 -3.85 9.91 7.26
N ALA A 68 -3.94 8.74 7.89
CA ALA A 68 -5.12 7.90 7.81
C ALA A 68 -6.20 8.39 8.79
N PRO A 69 -7.49 8.05 8.58
CA PRO A 69 -8.58 8.47 9.45
C PRO A 69 -8.34 8.07 10.91
N ARG A 70 -8.67 8.98 11.85
CA ARG A 70 -8.57 8.70 13.28
C ARG A 70 -9.48 7.52 13.65
N GLY A 71 -9.00 6.63 14.52
CA GLY A 71 -9.76 5.46 14.98
C GLY A 71 -9.88 4.31 13.96
N ALA A 72 -9.36 4.45 12.74
CA ALA A 72 -9.43 3.39 11.74
C ALA A 72 -8.56 2.17 12.10
N SER A 73 -9.04 0.98 11.73
CA SER A 73 -8.31 -0.30 11.83
C SER A 73 -7.08 -0.31 10.92
N GLU A 74 -6.13 -1.22 11.16
CA GLU A 74 -4.89 -1.31 10.36
C GLU A 74 -5.21 -1.56 8.87
N GLY A 75 -6.16 -2.45 8.57
CA GLY A 75 -6.64 -2.70 7.22
C GLY A 75 -7.32 -1.48 6.61
N ALA A 76 -8.17 -0.76 7.36
CA ALA A 76 -8.83 0.44 6.85
C ALA A 76 -7.84 1.55 6.51
N ARG A 77 -6.80 1.73 7.35
CA ARG A 77 -5.71 2.70 7.08
C ARG A 77 -4.94 2.33 5.81
N TYR A 78 -4.67 1.05 5.59
CA TYR A 78 -3.97 0.59 4.40
C TYR A 78 -4.78 0.83 3.12
N ILE A 79 -6.08 0.54 3.12
CA ILE A 79 -6.94 0.76 1.96
C ILE A 79 -7.11 2.27 1.66
N ASP A 80 -7.26 3.09 2.70
CA ASP A 80 -7.32 4.55 2.55
C ASP A 80 -6.04 5.09 1.88
N LEU A 81 -4.87 4.65 2.37
CA LEU A 81 -3.58 4.97 1.77
C LEU A 81 -3.53 4.56 0.29
N ALA A 82 -3.88 3.31 -0.02
CA ALA A 82 -3.88 2.81 -1.39
C ALA A 82 -4.82 3.64 -2.30
N LYS A 83 -6.01 4.04 -1.81
CA LYS A 83 -6.94 4.92 -2.55
C LYS A 83 -6.32 6.29 -2.81
N LYS A 84 -5.69 6.89 -1.80
CA LYS A 84 -5.05 8.20 -1.87
C LYS A 84 -3.88 8.23 -2.85
N LEU A 85 -2.98 7.24 -2.80
CA LEU A 85 -1.85 7.16 -3.74
C LEU A 85 -2.34 6.96 -5.18
N ARG A 86 -3.37 6.13 -5.39
CA ARG A 86 -3.99 5.97 -6.72
C ARG A 86 -4.61 7.28 -7.22
N ALA A 87 -5.22 8.06 -6.33
CA ALA A 87 -5.76 9.37 -6.68
C ALA A 87 -4.64 10.37 -7.00
N ALA A 88 -3.55 10.37 -6.23
CA ALA A 88 -2.40 11.23 -6.45
C ALA A 88 -1.73 10.96 -7.80
N LEU A 89 -1.50 9.70 -8.18
CA LEU A 89 -0.96 9.36 -9.50
C LEU A 89 -1.90 9.77 -10.63
N ARG A 90 -3.22 9.58 -10.48
CA ARG A 90 -4.19 10.03 -11.49
C ARG A 90 -4.25 11.56 -11.63
N ALA A 91 -4.04 12.29 -10.55
CA ALA A 91 -4.03 13.75 -10.56
C ALA A 91 -2.73 14.35 -11.13
N ASN A 92 -1.66 13.55 -11.23
CA ASN A 92 -0.35 13.97 -11.74
C ASN A 92 0.06 13.07 -12.91
N PRO A 93 -0.52 13.24 -14.11
CA PRO A 93 -0.27 12.37 -15.26
C PRO A 93 1.17 12.43 -15.76
N ASP A 94 1.87 13.55 -15.54
CA ASP A 94 3.27 13.74 -15.90
C ASP A 94 4.24 13.17 -14.86
N TYR A 95 3.72 12.61 -13.76
CA TYR A 95 4.57 11.98 -12.74
C TYR A 95 5.20 10.71 -13.32
N PRO A 96 6.51 10.45 -13.10
CA PRO A 96 7.20 9.36 -13.78
C PRO A 96 6.65 7.95 -13.45
N ALA A 97 6.05 7.77 -12.28
CA ALA A 97 5.52 6.47 -11.86
C ALA A 97 4.14 6.18 -12.48
N ARG A 98 4.04 5.07 -13.22
CA ARG A 98 2.80 4.65 -13.90
C ARG A 98 1.84 3.89 -13.00
N ASN A 99 2.33 3.37 -11.88
CA ASN A 99 1.56 2.57 -10.93
C ASN A 99 2.19 2.64 -9.52
N LEU A 100 1.55 2.00 -8.54
CA LEU A 100 2.00 2.06 -7.14
C LEU A 100 3.30 1.31 -6.89
N ALA A 101 3.58 0.23 -7.65
CA ALA A 101 4.84 -0.49 -7.55
C ALA A 101 6.02 0.34 -8.08
N GLU A 102 5.83 1.05 -9.20
CA GLU A 102 6.83 1.99 -9.72
C GLU A 102 7.03 3.18 -8.76
N LEU A 103 5.95 3.66 -8.15
CA LEU A 103 6.03 4.71 -7.13
C LEU A 103 6.87 4.26 -5.93
N ASP A 104 6.68 3.02 -5.46
CA ASP A 104 7.52 2.44 -4.39
C ASP A 104 8.99 2.40 -4.79
N ALA A 105 9.31 1.92 -6.00
CA ALA A 105 10.68 1.87 -6.50
C ALA A 105 11.35 3.26 -6.57
N MET A 106 10.60 4.30 -6.96
CA MET A 106 11.11 5.68 -6.99
C MET A 106 11.33 6.27 -5.60
N ILE A 107 10.43 5.99 -4.66
CA ILE A 107 10.60 6.40 -3.25
C ILE A 107 11.87 5.75 -2.68
N TRP A 108 12.12 4.48 -3.00
CA TRP A 108 13.36 3.79 -2.63
C TRP A 108 14.60 4.45 -3.24
N ALA A 109 14.59 4.71 -4.55
CA ALA A 109 15.72 5.34 -5.23
C ALA A 109 16.05 6.71 -4.60
N SER A 110 15.02 7.54 -4.35
CA SER A 110 15.19 8.85 -3.70
C SER A 110 15.71 8.73 -2.26
N ALA A 111 15.27 7.71 -1.52
CA ALA A 111 15.74 7.48 -0.15
C ALA A 111 17.21 7.04 -0.10
N GLU A 112 17.70 6.29 -1.09
CA GLU A 112 19.12 5.92 -1.20
C GLU A 112 19.98 7.13 -1.59
N GLU A 113 19.55 7.96 -2.53
CA GLU A 113 20.27 9.20 -2.90
C GLU A 113 20.45 10.18 -1.72
N LYS A 114 19.47 10.25 -0.81
CA LYS A 114 19.55 11.07 0.41
C LYS A 114 20.57 10.54 1.43
N LYS A 115 20.94 9.25 1.39
CA LYS A 115 21.94 8.67 2.32
C LYS A 115 23.38 8.90 1.88
N THR A 116 23.59 9.14 0.58
CA THR A 116 24.92 9.34 -0.02
C THR A 116 25.36 10.81 -0.04
N LYS A 117 24.49 11.74 0.38
CA LYS A 117 24.79 13.17 0.59
C LYS A 117 24.93 13.48 2.07
#